data_AF-A0A1Z1WII2-F1
#
_entry.id   AF-A0A1Z1WII2-F1
#
_cell.length_a   1.000
_cell.length_b   1.000
_cell.length_c   1.000
_cell.angle_alpha   90.00
_cell.angle_beta   90.00
_cell.angle_gamma   90.00
#
_symmetry.space_group_name_H-M   'P 1'
#
loop_
_entity.id
_entity.type
_entity.pdbx_description
1 polymer ?
#
loop_
_entity_poly.entity_id
_entity_poly.type
_entity_poly.pdbx_seq_one_letter_code
_entity_poly.pdbx_strand_id
1 'polypeptide(L)'
;MLLSMAVIGIVVAVIYVFIPHDETEKPVKRVDYRVELLTARRAAPYPVAAPQGLPKSWKPTSVRYNGADHDSWHLGFLDPAGEYVTVKQSTGKPSEFIETATQEARKTERTQEIAGKTWRRYQGSRYDALVLQDKGATTVVAGTASFRQLTAMAESLEMKRTPVETSV
;
A
#
# COMPACT_ATOMS: atom_id res chain seq x y z
N MET A 1 -32.63 34.22 24.34
CA MET A 1 -31.92 33.97 23.07
C MET A 1 -30.41 34.10 23.22
N LEU A 2 -29.87 35.21 23.75
CA LEU A 2 -28.43 35.37 24.01
C LEU A 2 -27.86 34.33 25.01
N LEU A 3 -28.62 33.97 26.05
CA LEU A 3 -28.20 32.99 27.05
C LEU A 3 -27.99 31.60 26.46
N SER A 4 -28.83 31.19 25.50
CA SER A 4 -28.72 29.90 24.83
C SER A 4 -27.50 29.85 23.89
N MET A 5 -27.14 30.96 23.24
CA MET A 5 -25.90 31.05 22.46
C MET A 5 -24.64 30.98 23.34
N ALA A 6 -24.68 31.60 24.53
CA ALA A 6 -23.56 31.55 25.45
C ALA A 6 -23.31 30.12 25.97
N VAL A 7 -24.38 29.38 26.30
CA VAL A 7 -24.29 27.98 26.73
C VAL A 7 -23.74 27.09 25.61
N ILE A 8 -24.23 27.25 24.38
CA ILE A 8 -23.72 26.50 23.22
C ILE A 8 -22.26 26.84 22.94
N GLY A 9 -21.88 28.12 23.02
CA GLY A 9 -20.49 28.57 22.85
C GLY A 9 -19.53 27.94 23.88
N ILE A 10 -19.95 27.82 25.14
CA ILE A 10 -19.16 27.16 26.19
C ILE A 10 -18.99 25.67 25.87
N VAL A 11 -20.06 24.99 25.45
CA VAL A 11 -19.99 23.56 25.08
C VAL A 11 -19.04 23.35 23.89
N VAL A 12 -19.11 24.19 22.87
CA VAL A 12 -18.22 24.14 21.71
C VAL A 12 -16.76 24.41 22.12
N ALA A 13 -16.51 25.39 22.98
CA ALA A 13 -15.17 25.69 23.47
C ALA A 13 -14.59 24.54 24.30
N VAL A 14 -15.40 23.89 25.14
CA VAL A 14 -15.00 22.70 25.89
C VAL A 14 -14.66 21.57 24.94
N ILE A 15 -15.53 21.25 23.97
CA ILE A 15 -15.25 20.23 22.95
C ILE A 15 -13.96 20.56 22.18
N TYR A 16 -13.75 21.82 21.81
CA TYR A 16 -12.56 22.27 21.10
C TYR A 16 -11.28 22.08 21.91
N VAL A 17 -11.29 22.40 23.21
CA VAL A 17 -10.13 22.21 24.11
C VAL A 17 -9.81 20.73 24.32
N PHE A 18 -10.82 19.86 24.32
CA PHE A 18 -10.64 18.41 24.48
C PHE A 18 -10.31 17.68 23.17
N ILE A 19 -10.50 18.30 22.00
CA ILE A 19 -9.98 17.80 20.72
C ILE A 19 -8.53 18.28 20.61
N PRO A 20 -7.54 17.38 20.61
CA PRO A 20 -6.15 17.78 20.44
C PRO A 20 -5.97 18.39 19.04
N HIS A 21 -5.79 19.71 19.00
CA HIS A 21 -5.49 20.50 17.79
C HIS A 21 -3.98 20.55 17.51
N ASP A 22 -3.30 19.44 17.77
CA ASP A 22 -1.90 19.31 17.40
C ASP A 22 -1.80 19.15 15.87
N GLU A 23 -1.75 20.28 15.16
CA GLU A 23 -1.15 20.42 13.83
C GLU A 23 0.39 20.22 13.89
N THR A 24 0.87 19.33 14.75
CA THR A 24 2.21 18.78 14.55
C THR A 24 2.05 17.74 13.46
N GLU A 25 2.69 17.97 12.31
CA GLU A 25 2.99 16.91 11.34
C GLU A 25 3.53 15.71 12.13
N LYS A 26 2.66 14.77 12.52
CA LYS A 26 3.08 13.63 13.32
C LYS A 26 4.15 12.94 12.48
N PRO A 27 5.41 12.87 12.94
CA PRO A 27 6.47 12.29 12.14
C PRO A 27 6.01 10.89 11.79
N VAL A 28 5.74 10.67 10.50
CA VAL A 28 5.09 9.46 10.01
C VAL A 28 5.84 8.28 10.57
N LYS A 29 5.18 7.51 11.46
CA LYS A 29 5.81 6.42 12.20
C LYS A 29 6.30 5.40 11.19
N ARG A 30 7.62 5.36 10.98
CA ARG A 30 8.25 4.37 10.12
C ARG A 30 7.99 3.00 10.72
N VAL A 31 7.37 2.12 9.94
CA VAL A 31 7.17 0.73 10.32
C VAL A 31 8.35 -0.09 9.81
N ASP A 32 8.97 -0.89 10.69
CA ASP A 32 9.88 -1.93 10.23
C ASP A 32 9.02 -3.11 9.75
N TYR A 33 9.21 -3.52 8.49
CA TYR A 33 8.44 -4.58 7.84
C TYR A 33 9.25 -5.86 7.61
N ARG A 34 10.49 -5.94 8.11
CA ARG A 34 11.40 -7.05 7.82
C ARG A 34 10.89 -8.38 8.36
N VAL A 35 10.35 -8.40 9.58
CA VAL A 35 9.87 -9.61 10.25
C VAL A 35 8.66 -10.18 9.51
N GLU A 36 7.70 -9.31 9.18
CA GLU A 36 6.50 -9.66 8.43
C GLU A 36 6.85 -10.11 7.01
N LEU A 37 7.80 -9.44 6.35
CA LEU A 37 8.27 -9.85 5.03
C LEU A 37 8.92 -11.23 5.05
N LEU A 38 9.77 -11.53 6.04
CA LEU A 38 10.38 -12.86 6.17
C LEU A 38 9.32 -13.94 6.42
N THR A 39 8.36 -13.65 7.28
CA THR A 39 7.22 -14.53 7.56
C THR A 39 6.40 -14.79 6.29
N ALA A 40 6.01 -13.72 5.58
CA ALA A 40 5.26 -13.80 4.34
C ALA A 40 6.01 -14.59 3.25
N ARG A 41 7.32 -14.34 3.08
CA ARG A 41 8.15 -15.05 2.09
C ARG A 41 8.26 -16.55 2.33
N ARG A 42 8.10 -17.01 3.58
CA ARG A 42 8.06 -18.43 3.94
C ARG A 42 6.66 -19.03 3.75
N ALA A 43 5.64 -18.29 4.14
CA ALA A 43 4.25 -18.78 4.17
C ALA A 43 3.55 -18.71 2.80
N ALA A 44 3.78 -17.65 2.03
CA ALA A 44 3.05 -17.41 0.79
C ALA A 44 3.38 -18.45 -0.30
N PRO A 45 2.38 -18.85 -1.10
CA PRO A 45 2.60 -19.77 -2.22
C PRO A 45 3.27 -19.09 -3.43
N TYR A 46 3.46 -17.77 -3.40
CA TYR A 46 4.03 -16.96 -4.46
C TYR A 46 5.25 -16.14 -3.99
N PRO A 47 6.07 -15.59 -4.91
CA PRO A 47 7.16 -14.69 -4.54
C PRO A 47 6.66 -13.34 -4.01
N VAL A 48 6.86 -13.08 -2.72
CA VAL A 48 6.45 -11.85 -2.07
C VAL A 48 7.34 -10.69 -2.51
N ALA A 49 6.70 -9.64 -3.00
CA ALA A 49 7.29 -8.41 -3.51
C ALA A 49 7.55 -7.42 -2.38
N ALA A 50 8.79 -6.99 -2.24
CA ALA A 50 9.16 -5.88 -1.37
C ALA A 50 10.27 -5.05 -2.03
N PRO A 51 10.29 -3.73 -1.82
CA PRO A 51 11.29 -2.88 -2.42
C PRO A 51 12.68 -3.15 -1.83
N GLN A 52 13.70 -3.07 -2.68
CA GLN A 52 15.11 -3.10 -2.31
C GLN A 52 15.80 -1.86 -2.90
N GLY A 53 16.67 -1.23 -2.10
CA GLY A 53 17.46 -0.08 -2.57
C GLY A 53 16.69 1.24 -2.69
N LEU A 54 15.44 1.33 -2.20
CA LEU A 54 14.73 2.61 -2.15
C LEU A 54 15.47 3.63 -1.26
N PRO A 55 15.55 4.91 -1.67
CA PRO A 55 16.10 5.97 -0.83
C PRO A 55 15.34 6.13 0.49
N LYS A 56 16.02 6.64 1.53
CA LYS A 56 15.44 6.88 2.87
C LYS A 56 14.25 7.85 2.88
N SER A 57 14.06 8.62 1.82
CA SER A 57 12.91 9.51 1.63
C SER A 57 11.59 8.75 1.51
N TRP A 58 11.62 7.50 1.02
CA TRP A 58 10.48 6.60 1.06
C TRP A 58 10.25 6.12 2.49
N LYS A 59 9.03 6.29 3.00
CA LYS A 59 8.69 5.99 4.39
C LYS A 59 7.71 4.84 4.45
N PRO A 60 8.08 3.65 4.94
CA PRO A 60 7.13 2.56 5.15
C PRO A 60 6.12 2.96 6.23
N THR A 61 4.83 2.78 5.95
CA THR A 61 3.73 3.21 6.83
C THR A 61 2.88 2.07 7.35
N SER A 62 2.84 0.95 6.63
CA SER A 62 2.01 -0.20 7.00
C SER A 62 2.55 -1.47 6.39
N VAL A 63 2.42 -2.59 7.11
CA VAL A 63 2.72 -3.93 6.61
C VAL A 63 1.69 -4.90 7.15
N ARG A 64 1.25 -5.84 6.32
CA ARG A 64 0.37 -6.93 6.73
C ARG A 64 0.53 -8.13 5.80
N TYR A 65 0.50 -9.32 6.39
CA TYR A 65 0.30 -10.57 5.67
C TYR A 65 -0.89 -11.30 6.27
N ASN A 66 -1.77 -11.86 5.44
CA ASN A 66 -2.89 -12.67 5.88
C ASN A 66 -3.00 -13.95 5.04
N GLY A 67 -2.46 -15.05 5.56
CA GLY A 67 -2.52 -16.37 4.92
C GLY A 67 -3.93 -16.98 4.84
N ALA A 68 -4.85 -16.58 5.71
CA ALA A 68 -6.21 -17.11 5.72
C ALA A 68 -7.14 -16.41 4.71
N ASP A 69 -6.75 -15.23 4.24
CA ASP A 69 -7.51 -14.40 3.30
C ASP A 69 -6.72 -14.23 2.01
N HIS A 70 -6.82 -15.26 1.16
CA HIS A 70 -6.23 -15.29 -0.17
C HIS A 70 -4.73 -14.97 -0.19
N ASP A 71 -4.01 -15.46 0.82
CA ASP A 71 -2.59 -15.23 1.04
C ASP A 71 -2.20 -13.75 0.84
N SER A 72 -2.98 -12.81 1.36
CA SER A 72 -2.84 -11.41 0.98
C SER A 72 -1.61 -10.75 1.62
N TRP A 73 -0.84 -10.07 0.79
CA TRP A 73 0.29 -9.23 1.19
C TRP A 73 -0.06 -7.77 0.99
N HIS A 74 0.25 -6.93 1.96
CA HIS A 74 0.13 -5.48 1.90
C HIS A 74 1.39 -4.84 2.46
N LEU A 75 1.95 -3.91 1.70
CA LEU A 75 3.02 -3.03 2.15
C LEU A 75 2.74 -1.60 1.67
N GLY A 76 2.63 -0.65 2.60
CA GLY A 76 2.34 0.75 2.33
C GLY A 76 3.54 1.65 2.59
N PHE A 77 3.68 2.68 1.77
CA PHE A 77 4.72 3.70 1.84
C PHE A 77 4.12 5.09 1.59
N LEU A 78 4.85 6.11 2.06
CA LEU A 78 4.82 7.44 1.47
C LEU A 78 6.04 7.62 0.58
N ASP A 79 5.83 8.23 -0.58
CA ASP A 79 6.89 8.65 -1.49
C ASP A 79 7.61 9.91 -0.97
N PRO A 80 8.65 10.41 -1.67
CA PRO A 80 9.38 11.61 -1.26
C PRO A 80 8.53 12.89 -1.23
N ALA A 81 7.41 12.94 -1.96
CA ALA A 81 6.46 14.03 -1.98
C ALA A 81 5.37 13.89 -0.90
N GLY A 82 5.36 12.79 -0.14
CA GLY A 82 4.34 12.51 0.87
C GLY A 82 3.10 11.82 0.31
N GLU A 83 3.10 11.41 -0.95
CA GLU A 83 2.00 10.72 -1.60
C GLU A 83 2.01 9.22 -1.25
N TYR A 84 0.82 8.63 -1.16
CA TYR A 84 0.68 7.24 -0.74
C TYR A 84 0.98 6.28 -1.90
N VAL A 85 1.74 5.22 -1.62
CA VAL A 85 2.01 4.08 -2.51
C VAL A 85 1.83 2.79 -1.73
N THR A 86 1.16 1.81 -2.32
CA THR A 86 0.99 0.48 -1.74
C THR A 86 1.33 -0.61 -2.73
N VAL A 87 2.01 -1.64 -2.23
CA VAL A 87 2.25 -2.90 -2.92
C VAL A 87 1.31 -3.92 -2.29
N LYS A 88 0.40 -4.48 -3.09
CA LYS A 88 -0.53 -5.53 -2.66
C LYS A 88 -0.35 -6.76 -3.52
N GLN A 89 -0.39 -7.94 -2.91
CA GLN A 89 -0.43 -9.22 -3.63
C GLN A 89 -1.50 -10.14 -3.07
N SER A 90 -2.09 -10.98 -3.91
CA SER A 90 -3.06 -11.98 -3.48
C SER A 90 -3.20 -13.12 -4.49
N THR A 91 -3.59 -14.30 -3.99
CA THR A 91 -4.02 -15.48 -4.76
C THR A 91 -5.53 -15.45 -5.07
N GLY A 92 -6.25 -14.44 -4.61
CA GLY A 92 -7.69 -14.27 -4.83
C GLY A 92 -8.03 -14.01 -6.29
N LYS A 93 -9.33 -13.98 -6.60
CA LYS A 93 -9.82 -13.75 -7.97
C LYS A 93 -9.30 -12.40 -8.49
N PRO A 94 -8.55 -12.38 -9.61
CA PRO A 94 -7.82 -11.17 -10.00
C PRO A 94 -8.70 -9.93 -10.21
N SER A 95 -9.88 -10.08 -10.79
CA SER A 95 -10.77 -8.94 -11.05
C SER A 95 -11.21 -8.24 -9.76
N GLU A 96 -11.68 -9.01 -8.77
CA GLU A 96 -12.17 -8.50 -7.48
C GLU A 96 -11.03 -7.92 -6.64
N PHE A 97 -9.88 -8.59 -6.67
CA PHE A 97 -8.69 -8.11 -5.98
C PHE A 97 -8.18 -6.80 -6.58
N ILE A 98 -8.09 -6.69 -7.92
CA ILE A 98 -7.64 -5.46 -8.59
C ILE A 98 -8.60 -4.32 -8.28
N GLU A 99 -9.91 -4.53 -8.39
CA GLU A 99 -10.92 -3.52 -8.07
C GLU A 99 -10.75 -2.98 -6.66
N THR A 100 -10.65 -3.87 -5.66
CA THR A 100 -10.45 -3.48 -4.26
C THR A 100 -9.10 -2.81 -4.01
N ALA A 101 -8.02 -3.39 -4.56
CA ALA A 101 -6.65 -2.93 -4.36
C ALA A 101 -6.41 -1.54 -4.95
N THR A 102 -7.05 -1.25 -6.08
CA THR A 102 -6.93 0.00 -6.82
C THR A 102 -8.02 1.02 -6.51
N GLN A 103 -8.96 0.70 -5.60
CA GLN A 103 -10.10 1.57 -5.29
C GLN A 103 -10.92 1.89 -6.55
N GLU A 104 -11.30 0.84 -7.27
CA GLU A 104 -12.15 0.87 -8.47
C GLU A 104 -11.52 1.55 -9.71
N ALA A 105 -10.19 1.55 -9.80
CA ALA A 105 -9.50 2.06 -10.98
C ALA A 105 -9.86 1.25 -12.24
N ARG A 106 -9.95 1.93 -13.38
CA ARG A 106 -10.28 1.31 -14.67
C ARG A 106 -9.03 0.84 -15.40
N LYS A 107 -9.11 -0.35 -15.97
CA LYS A 107 -8.06 -0.92 -16.82
C LYS A 107 -7.87 -0.02 -18.04
N THR A 108 -6.62 0.32 -18.34
CA THR A 108 -6.27 1.07 -19.55
C THR A 108 -5.70 0.15 -20.62
N GLU A 109 -5.58 0.64 -21.86
CA GLU A 109 -4.88 -0.09 -22.92
C GLU A 109 -3.35 -0.05 -22.76
N ARG A 110 -2.83 0.81 -21.87
CA ARG A 110 -1.40 1.03 -21.71
C ARG A 110 -0.74 -0.08 -20.88
N THR A 111 0.33 -0.64 -21.43
CA THR A 111 1.28 -1.47 -20.69
C THR A 111 2.63 -0.77 -20.62
N GLN A 112 3.43 -1.15 -19.63
CA GLN A 112 4.78 -0.67 -19.44
C GLN A 112 5.67 -1.84 -18.98
N GLU A 113 6.84 -1.96 -19.59
CA GLU A 113 7.86 -2.90 -19.12
C GLU A 113 8.63 -2.26 -17.96
N ILE A 114 8.70 -2.97 -16.84
CA ILE A 114 9.35 -2.51 -15.61
C ILE A 114 10.09 -3.70 -15.00
N ALA A 115 11.41 -3.58 -14.85
CA ALA A 115 12.28 -4.64 -14.33
C ALA A 115 12.07 -6.01 -15.03
N GLY A 116 11.93 -5.99 -16.38
CA GLY A 116 11.72 -7.19 -17.20
C GLY A 116 10.34 -7.84 -17.05
N LYS A 117 9.36 -7.12 -16.50
CA LYS A 117 7.97 -7.58 -16.32
C LYS A 117 7.01 -6.60 -16.98
N THR A 118 5.96 -7.12 -17.61
CA THR A 118 4.94 -6.29 -18.28
C THR A 118 3.84 -5.92 -17.31
N TRP A 119 3.80 -4.65 -16.91
CA TRP A 119 2.77 -4.09 -16.05
C TRP A 119 1.66 -3.45 -16.87
N ARG A 120 0.42 -3.67 -16.47
CA ARG A 120 -0.76 -3.02 -17.04
C ARG A 120 -1.12 -1.80 -16.20
N ARG A 121 -1.36 -0.65 -16.85
CA ARG A 121 -1.81 0.56 -16.17
C ARG A 121 -3.31 0.53 -15.92
N TYR A 122 -3.68 0.97 -14.74
CA TYR A 122 -5.04 1.23 -14.30
C TYR A 122 -5.11 2.68 -13.81
N GLN A 123 -6.21 3.35 -14.11
CA GLN A 123 -6.40 4.75 -13.78
C GLN A 123 -7.74 4.92 -13.07
N GLY A 124 -7.70 5.55 -11.89
CA GLY A 124 -8.86 5.73 -11.03
C GLY A 124 -9.01 7.17 -10.58
N SER A 125 -10.15 7.50 -9.98
CA SER A 125 -10.36 8.80 -9.33
C SER A 125 -9.56 8.94 -8.04
N ARG A 126 -9.36 7.83 -7.32
CA ARG A 126 -8.65 7.79 -6.04
C ARG A 126 -7.21 7.33 -6.20
N TYR A 127 -7.00 6.15 -6.79
CA TYR A 127 -5.67 5.60 -7.02
C TYR A 127 -5.43 5.33 -8.50
N ASP A 128 -4.24 5.70 -8.96
CA ASP A 128 -3.62 5.10 -10.13
C ASP A 128 -2.95 3.80 -9.73
N ALA A 129 -2.77 2.88 -10.69
CA ALA A 129 -2.15 1.61 -10.40
C ALA A 129 -1.39 0.98 -11.58
N LEU A 130 -0.41 0.16 -11.22
CA LEU A 130 0.30 -0.78 -12.06
C LEU A 130 -0.06 -2.18 -11.58
N VAL A 131 -0.55 -3.02 -12.48
CA VAL A 131 -0.97 -4.39 -12.19
C VAL A 131 -0.12 -5.38 -12.96
N LEU A 132 0.37 -6.40 -12.27
CA LEU A 132 1.11 -7.52 -12.81
C LEU A 132 0.44 -8.82 -12.33
N GLN A 133 0.24 -9.76 -13.23
CA GLN A 133 -0.16 -11.13 -12.87
C GLN A 133 1.01 -12.03 -13.21
N ASP A 134 1.60 -12.68 -12.19
CA ASP A 134 2.79 -13.51 -12.35
C ASP A 134 2.86 -14.57 -11.25
N LYS A 135 3.45 -15.73 -11.56
CA LYS A 135 3.77 -16.82 -10.61
C LYS A 135 2.67 -17.13 -9.58
N GLY A 136 1.42 -17.16 -10.03
CA GLY A 136 0.26 -17.56 -9.22
C GLY A 136 -0.32 -16.46 -8.32
N ALA A 137 0.10 -15.21 -8.45
CA ALA A 137 -0.49 -14.08 -7.72
C ALA A 137 -0.74 -12.87 -8.60
N THR A 138 -1.72 -12.05 -8.21
CA THR A 138 -1.89 -10.71 -8.76
C THR A 138 -1.14 -9.72 -7.87
N THR A 139 -0.21 -8.96 -8.43
CA THR A 139 0.53 -7.88 -7.78
C THR A 139 0.01 -6.53 -8.26
N VAL A 140 -0.30 -5.64 -7.34
CA VAL A 140 -0.80 -4.30 -7.61
C VAL A 140 0.10 -3.30 -6.88
N VAL A 141 0.68 -2.36 -7.63
CA VAL A 141 1.29 -1.15 -7.09
C VAL A 141 0.30 -0.01 -7.34
N ALA A 142 -0.32 0.52 -6.30
CA ALA A 142 -1.36 1.52 -6.40
C ALA A 142 -1.15 2.68 -5.42
N GLY A 143 -1.77 3.82 -5.66
CA GLY A 143 -1.73 4.92 -4.71
C GLY A 143 -2.14 6.26 -5.30
N THR A 144 -2.01 7.31 -4.48
CA THR A 144 -2.22 8.70 -4.92
C THR A 144 -0.98 9.26 -5.63
N ALA A 145 0.17 8.62 -5.46
CA ALA A 145 1.40 9.04 -6.11
C ALA A 145 1.31 8.94 -7.63
N SER A 146 2.02 9.83 -8.33
CA SER A 146 2.09 9.83 -9.78
C SER A 146 2.57 8.48 -10.35
N PHE A 147 2.19 8.16 -11.59
CA PHE A 147 2.71 6.98 -12.30
C PHE A 147 4.24 6.88 -12.29
N ARG A 148 4.98 8.01 -12.28
CA ARG A 148 6.44 8.00 -12.16
C ARG A 148 6.89 7.36 -10.84
N GLN A 149 6.23 7.70 -9.75
CA GLN A 149 6.56 7.18 -8.41
C GLN A 149 6.05 5.75 -8.23
N LEU A 150 4.89 5.41 -8.80
CA LEU A 150 4.43 4.01 -8.87
C LEU A 150 5.41 3.14 -9.66
N THR A 151 5.93 3.63 -10.79
CA THR A 151 6.97 2.96 -11.57
C THR A 151 8.25 2.82 -10.74
N ALA A 152 8.74 3.86 -10.07
CA ALA A 152 9.94 3.78 -9.24
C ALA A 152 9.81 2.74 -8.11
N MET A 153 8.63 2.67 -7.47
CA MET A 153 8.33 1.59 -6.51
C MET A 153 8.39 0.22 -7.20
N ALA A 154 7.71 0.05 -8.34
CA ALA A 154 7.69 -1.20 -9.08
C ALA A 154 9.08 -1.67 -9.55
N GLU A 155 9.95 -0.74 -9.99
CA GLU A 155 11.35 -1.00 -10.38
C GLU A 155 12.19 -1.53 -9.22
N SER A 156 11.91 -1.05 -8.00
CA SER A 156 12.64 -1.46 -6.81
C SER A 156 12.20 -2.84 -6.26
N LEU A 157 11.13 -3.44 -6.79
CA LEU A 157 10.56 -4.65 -6.21
C LEU A 157 11.44 -5.87 -6.45
N GLU A 158 11.85 -6.48 -5.34
CA GLU A 158 12.44 -7.80 -5.31
C GLU A 158 11.40 -8.84 -4.91
N MET A 159 11.08 -9.74 -5.84
CA MET A 159 10.09 -10.80 -5.68
C MET A 159 10.78 -12.11 -5.29
N LYS A 160 10.69 -12.49 -4.02
CA LYS A 160 11.33 -13.70 -3.47
C LYS A 160 10.33 -14.59 -2.77
N ARG A 161 10.54 -15.90 -2.87
CA ARG A 161 9.93 -16.91 -2.00
C ARG A 161 11.07 -17.66 -1.32
N THR A 162 10.91 -17.97 -0.04
CA THR A 162 11.85 -18.83 0.69
C THR A 162 11.17 -20.18 0.88
N PRO A 163 11.54 -21.21 0.09
CA PRO A 163 11.01 -22.55 0.30
C PRO A 163 11.31 -23.03 1.71
N VAL A 164 10.36 -23.70 2.34
CA VAL A 164 10.67 -24.52 3.52
C VAL A 164 11.37 -25.76 2.97
N GLU A 165 12.65 -25.95 3.29
CA GLU A 165 13.34 -27.22 3.03
C GLU A 165 12.65 -28.30 3.87
N THR A 166 11.79 -29.09 3.23
CA THR A 166 11.26 -30.32 3.82
C THR A 166 12.40 -31.32 3.87
N SER A 167 13.14 -31.32 4.99
CA SER A 167 14.06 -32.42 5.30
C SER A 167 13.18 -33.65 5.55
N VAL A 168 13.26 -34.64 4.65
CA VAL A 168 12.65 -35.96 4.81
C VAL A 168 13.61 -36.85 5.60
#